data_AF-A0A3C1VRQ6-F1
#
_entry.id   AF-A0A3C1VRQ6-F1
#
_cell.length_a   1.000
_cell.length_b   1.000
_cell.length_c   1.000
_cell.angle_alpha   90.00
_cell.angle_beta   90.00
_cell.angle_gamma   90.00
#
_symmetry.space_group_name_H-M   'P 1'
#
loop_
_entity.id
_entity.type
_entity.pdbx_description
1 polymer ?
#
loop_
_entity_poly.entity_id
_entity_poly.type
_entity_poly.pdbx_seq_one_letter_code
_entity_poly.pdbx_strand_id
1 'polypeptide(L)'
;VDPETGVVEIVKYSAVDDFGRLINPMIVEGQVHGGIAHGVGQALLEGCSYDSEGQLITASYMDYAMPRADNLPSFDVDYAPTNPPDNPLGVKGCGEAGAIGAPPAVINAISNALGV
;
A
#
# COMPACT_ATOMS: atom_id res chain seq x y z
N VAL A 1 -11.42 -0.20 -13.45
CA VAL A 1 -11.45 -1.65 -13.73
C VAL A 1 -12.03 -1.81 -15.11
N ASP A 2 -11.28 -2.44 -16.01
CA ASP A 2 -11.80 -2.82 -17.32
C ASP A 2 -12.74 -4.03 -17.16
N PRO A 3 -14.02 -3.93 -17.54
CA PRO A 3 -14.99 -5.01 -17.36
C PRO A 3 -14.74 -6.24 -18.25
N GLU A 4 -14.01 -6.09 -19.36
CA GLU A 4 -13.72 -7.19 -20.29
C GLU A 4 -12.46 -7.96 -19.88
N THR A 5 -11.44 -7.25 -19.37
CA THR A 5 -10.13 -7.84 -19.08
C THR A 5 -9.84 -8.01 -17.59
N GLY A 6 -10.59 -7.34 -16.71
CA GLY A 6 -10.33 -7.29 -15.28
C GLY A 6 -9.11 -6.43 -14.90
N VAL A 7 -8.46 -5.77 -15.86
CA VAL A 7 -7.30 -4.92 -15.60
C VAL A 7 -7.70 -3.75 -14.71
N VAL A 8 -6.92 -3.54 -13.65
CA VAL A 8 -7.11 -2.47 -12.67
C VAL A 8 -6.03 -1.41 -12.89
N GLU A 9 -6.47 -0.17 -13.12
CA GLU A 9 -5.61 1.01 -13.13
C GLU A 9 -5.95 1.88 -11.91
N ILE A 10 -4.93 2.21 -11.11
CA ILE A 10 -5.08 3.14 -9.98
C ILE A 10 -4.87 4.56 -10.51
N VAL A 11 -5.97 5.27 -10.78
CA VAL A 11 -5.93 6.61 -11.39
C VAL A 11 -5.51 7.72 -10.42
N LYS A 12 -5.72 7.52 -9.11
CA LYS A 12 -5.36 8.46 -8.06
C LYS A 12 -5.26 7.73 -6.73
N TYR A 13 -4.31 8.14 -5.88
CA TYR A 13 -4.18 7.62 -4.53
C TYR A 13 -3.85 8.77 -3.56
N SER A 14 -4.60 8.85 -2.46
CA SER A 14 -4.37 9.85 -1.40
C SER A 14 -4.23 9.15 -0.05
N ALA A 15 -3.25 9.57 0.74
CA ALA A 15 -2.99 9.04 2.08
C ALA A 15 -2.91 10.18 3.09
N VAL A 16 -3.57 10.01 4.23
CA VAL A 16 -3.49 10.94 5.35
C VAL A 16 -3.18 10.15 6.60
N ASP A 17 -2.03 10.42 7.20
CA ASP A 17 -1.55 9.69 8.37
C ASP A 17 -1.30 10.60 9.57
N ASP A 18 -1.40 10.02 10.76
CA ASP A 18 -1.03 10.68 12.02
C ASP A 18 0.20 10.02 12.62
N PHE A 19 1.36 10.60 12.33
CA PHE A 19 2.64 10.18 12.90
C PHE A 19 3.10 11.06 14.06
N GLY A 20 2.21 11.89 14.61
CA GLY A 20 2.57 12.94 15.55
C GLY A 20 3.62 13.90 14.94
N ARG A 21 4.63 14.27 15.71
CA ARG A 21 5.75 15.10 15.25
C ARG A 21 6.65 14.29 14.30
N LEU A 22 6.75 14.72 13.06
CA LEU A 22 7.69 14.15 12.09
C LEU A 22 9.12 14.52 12.46
N ILE A 23 10.01 13.53 12.57
CA ILE A 23 11.45 13.77 12.77
C ILE A 23 12.09 14.25 11.47
N ASN A 24 11.80 13.54 10.36
CA ASN A 24 12.27 13.88 9.03
C ASN A 24 11.13 13.64 8.03
N PRO A 25 10.44 14.70 7.57
CA PRO A 25 9.31 14.57 6.67
C PRO A 25 9.64 13.82 5.36
N MET A 26 10.81 14.06 4.77
CA MET A 26 11.22 13.41 3.52
C MET A 26 11.37 11.89 3.68
N ILE A 27 11.95 11.43 4.80
CA ILE A 27 12.08 9.99 5.06
C ILE A 27 10.69 9.37 5.30
N VAL A 28 9.82 10.07 6.03
CA VAL A 28 8.45 9.61 6.31
C VAL A 28 7.62 9.51 5.04
N GLU A 29 7.70 10.51 4.16
CA GLU A 29 7.06 10.47 2.84
C GLU A 29 7.56 9.26 2.02
N GLY A 30 8.87 8.99 2.03
CA GLY A 30 9.43 7.79 1.42
C GLY A 30 8.90 6.47 2.01
N GLN A 31 8.66 6.42 3.33
CA GLN A 31 8.03 5.26 3.98
C GLN A 31 6.58 5.10 3.54
N VAL A 32 5.82 6.19 3.46
CA VAL A 32 4.42 6.16 2.97
C VAL A 32 4.38 5.65 1.53
N HIS A 33 5.26 6.15 0.65
CA HIS A 33 5.34 5.72 -0.75
C HIS A 33 5.65 4.22 -0.87
N GLY A 34 6.66 3.74 -0.14
CA GLY A 34 7.03 2.33 -0.13
C GLY A 34 5.92 1.44 0.43
N GLY A 35 5.28 1.86 1.52
CA GLY A 35 4.16 1.15 2.13
C GLY A 35 2.95 1.04 1.20
N ILE A 36 2.57 2.14 0.54
CA ILE A 36 1.50 2.14 -0.46
C ILE A 36 1.84 1.19 -1.61
N ALA A 37 3.06 1.25 -2.14
CA ALA A 37 3.49 0.36 -3.21
C ALA A 37 3.38 -1.12 -2.81
N HIS A 38 3.87 -1.50 -1.62
CA HIS A 38 3.75 -2.87 -1.10
C HIS A 38 2.29 -3.28 -0.89
N GLY A 39 1.46 -2.41 -0.32
CA GLY A 39 0.05 -2.74 -0.08
C GLY A 39 -0.77 -2.86 -1.37
N VAL A 40 -0.46 -2.06 -2.38
CA VAL A 40 -1.02 -2.22 -3.74
C VAL A 40 -0.56 -3.54 -4.36
N GLY A 41 0.73 -3.86 -4.25
CA GLY A 41 1.29 -5.13 -4.69
C GLY A 41 0.55 -6.31 -4.06
N GLN A 42 0.40 -6.31 -2.74
CA GLN A 42 -0.37 -7.32 -2.01
C GLN A 42 -1.83 -7.43 -2.47
N ALA A 43 -2.48 -6.30 -2.79
CA ALA A 43 -3.89 -6.30 -3.17
C ALA A 43 -4.14 -6.82 -4.59
N LEU A 44 -3.21 -6.60 -5.52
CA LEU A 44 -3.46 -6.78 -6.96
C LEU A 44 -2.53 -7.78 -7.66
N LEU A 45 -1.31 -7.96 -7.18
CA LEU A 45 -0.23 -8.56 -7.97
C LEU A 45 0.42 -9.76 -7.27
N GLU A 46 0.69 -9.63 -5.98
CA GLU A 46 1.48 -10.58 -5.23
C GLU A 46 0.67 -11.80 -4.79
N GLY A 47 1.32 -12.97 -4.73
CA GLY A 47 0.65 -14.20 -4.28
C GLY A 47 1.59 -15.38 -4.13
N CYS A 48 1.71 -15.90 -2.91
CA CYS A 48 2.41 -17.16 -2.64
C CYS A 48 1.50 -18.35 -2.93
N SER A 49 1.81 -19.09 -4.00
CA SER A 49 1.14 -20.34 -4.35
C SER A 49 2.05 -21.54 -4.09
N TYR A 50 1.49 -22.55 -3.43
CA TYR A 50 2.14 -23.83 -3.15
C TYR A 50 1.42 -24.95 -3.89
N ASP A 51 2.17 -25.93 -4.41
CA ASP A 51 1.57 -27.12 -5.01
C ASP A 51 1.13 -28.15 -3.95
N SER A 52 0.59 -29.29 -4.41
CA SER A 52 0.10 -30.36 -3.52
C SER A 52 1.17 -31.04 -2.68
N GLU A 53 2.44 -30.88 -3.04
CA GLU A 53 3.59 -31.43 -2.30
C GLU A 53 4.18 -30.42 -1.32
N GLY A 54 3.65 -29.19 -1.30
CA GLY A 54 4.09 -28.10 -0.43
C GLY A 54 5.26 -27.29 -0.98
N GLN A 55 5.58 -27.43 -2.27
CA GLN A 55 6.63 -26.63 -2.91
C GLN A 55 6.08 -25.24 -3.28
N LEU A 56 6.84 -24.18 -2.95
CA LEU A 56 6.53 -22.82 -3.40
C LEU A 56 6.84 -22.70 -4.90
N ILE A 57 5.81 -22.55 -5.73
CA ILE A 57 5.93 -22.46 -7.20
C ILE A 57 6.02 -21.02 -7.72
N THR A 58 5.86 -20.05 -6.82
CA THR A 58 5.95 -18.60 -7.10
C THR A 58 7.21 -18.00 -6.48
N ALA A 59 8.33 -18.75 -6.50
CA ALA A 59 9.56 -18.40 -5.79
C ALA A 59 10.52 -17.49 -6.59
N SER A 60 10.04 -16.84 -7.65
CA SER A 60 10.83 -15.96 -8.52
C SER A 60 10.03 -14.73 -8.93
N TYR A 61 10.69 -13.62 -9.31
CA TYR A 61 9.98 -12.43 -9.83
C TYR A 61 9.35 -12.62 -11.22
N MET A 62 9.54 -13.78 -11.87
CA MET A 62 8.75 -14.14 -13.05
C MET A 62 7.33 -14.58 -12.68
N ASP A 63 7.17 -15.11 -11.46
CA ASP A 63 5.93 -15.74 -11.01
C ASP A 63 5.27 -14.98 -9.84
N TYR A 64 6.08 -14.32 -9.01
CA TYR A 64 5.66 -13.40 -7.96
C TYR A 64 5.77 -11.96 -8.47
N ALA A 65 4.63 -11.39 -8.87
CA ALA A 65 4.59 -10.10 -9.53
C ALA A 65 4.79 -8.95 -8.53
N MET A 66 6.02 -8.44 -8.44
CA MET A 66 6.32 -7.22 -7.70
C MET A 66 5.73 -5.99 -8.43
N PRO A 67 5.16 -5.02 -7.72
CA PRO A 67 4.67 -3.77 -8.31
C PRO A 67 5.80 -2.99 -9.00
N ARG A 68 5.48 -2.46 -10.19
CA ARG A 68 6.35 -1.60 -11.01
C ARG A 68 5.88 -0.16 -10.94
N ALA A 69 6.75 0.75 -11.38
CA ALA A 69 6.49 2.19 -11.34
C ALA A 69 5.22 2.59 -12.13
N ASP A 70 4.91 1.90 -13.23
CA ASP A 70 3.73 2.14 -14.06
C ASP A 70 2.45 1.48 -13.53
N ASN A 71 2.52 0.72 -12.43
CA ASN A 71 1.34 0.20 -11.73
C ASN A 71 0.77 1.21 -10.73
N LEU A 72 1.48 2.31 -10.46
CA LEU A 72 1.18 3.24 -9.39
C LEU A 72 1.04 4.66 -9.94
N PRO A 73 0.08 5.46 -9.45
CA PRO A 73 0.05 6.89 -9.73
C PRO A 73 1.10 7.62 -8.89
N SER A 74 1.24 8.92 -9.10
CA SER A 74 1.78 9.79 -8.03
C SER A 74 0.84 9.83 -6.83
N PHE A 75 1.39 9.94 -5.63
CA PHE A 75 0.64 9.91 -4.39
C PHE A 75 0.41 11.33 -3.85
N ASP A 76 -0.81 11.61 -3.41
CA ASP A 76 -1.12 12.80 -2.62
C ASP A 76 -1.02 12.44 -1.13
N VAL A 77 0.07 12.82 -0.46
CA VAL A 77 0.32 12.51 0.96
C VAL A 77 0.12 13.76 1.82
N ASP A 78 -0.67 13.63 2.89
CA ASP A 78 -0.85 14.67 3.91
C ASP A 78 -0.78 14.07 5.32
N TYR A 79 -0.73 14.93 6.35
CA TYR A 79 -0.57 14.51 7.74
C TYR A 79 -1.54 15.24 8.67
N ALA A 80 -2.13 14.49 9.60
CA ALA A 80 -3.03 15.02 10.63
C ALA A 80 -2.46 14.74 12.04
N PRO A 81 -1.39 15.43 12.45
CA PRO A 81 -0.65 15.06 13.65
C PRO A 81 -1.45 15.33 14.93
N THR A 82 -1.50 14.34 15.82
CA THR A 82 -1.95 14.52 17.21
C THR A 82 -0.83 14.22 18.19
N ASN A 83 -0.81 14.97 19.29
CA ASN A 83 0.24 14.82 20.31
C ASN A 83 -0.07 13.61 21.22
N PRO A 84 0.79 12.58 21.24
CA PRO A 84 0.67 11.48 22.21
C PRO A 84 0.92 12.01 23.63
N PRO A 85 0.05 11.71 24.62
CA PRO A 85 0.16 12.25 25.98
C PRO A 85 1.40 11.74 26.73
N ASP A 86 1.80 10.50 26.46
CA ASP A 86 2.86 9.80 27.21
C ASP A 86 4.20 9.69 26.46
N ASN A 87 4.34 10.38 25.33
CA ASN A 87 5.61 10.43 24.59
C ASN A 87 6.15 11.87 24.54
N PRO A 88 7.19 12.19 25.32
CA PRO A 88 7.78 13.54 25.37
C PRO A 88 8.31 14.05 24.02
N LEU A 89 8.66 13.15 23.09
CA LEU A 89 9.12 13.54 21.76
C LEU A 89 7.96 13.87 20.81
N GLY A 90 6.73 13.53 21.17
CA GLY A 90 5.53 13.75 20.38
C GLY A 90 5.43 12.88 19.12
N VAL A 91 6.25 11.86 18.97
CA VAL A 91 6.38 11.05 17.73
C VAL A 91 5.54 9.78 17.77
N LYS A 92 5.19 9.23 16.61
CA LYS A 92 4.58 7.88 16.47
C LYS A 92 5.31 7.08 15.39
N GLY A 93 5.10 5.76 15.37
CA GLY A 93 5.63 4.90 14.32
C GLY A 93 4.96 5.18 12.97
N CYS A 94 5.73 5.09 11.87
CA CYS A 94 5.23 5.34 10.51
C CYS A 94 5.46 4.22 9.51
N GLY A 95 6.41 3.30 9.76
CA GLY A 95 6.93 2.40 8.72
C GLY A 95 5.90 1.46 8.08
N GLU A 96 4.87 1.06 8.80
CA GLU A 96 3.89 0.07 8.33
C GLU A 96 2.58 0.70 7.83
N ALA A 97 2.35 1.99 8.09
CA ALA A 97 1.04 2.62 7.91
C ALA A 97 0.54 2.53 6.46
N GLY A 98 1.41 2.83 5.48
CA GLY A 98 1.07 2.70 4.06
C GLY A 98 0.71 1.26 3.66
N ALA A 99 1.43 0.26 4.19
CA ALA A 99 1.21 -1.15 3.89
C ALA A 99 -0.06 -1.71 4.56
N ILE A 100 -0.47 -1.15 5.70
CA ILE A 100 -1.72 -1.53 6.38
C ILE A 100 -2.93 -0.91 5.68
N GLY A 101 -2.86 0.37 5.32
CA GLY A 101 -3.99 1.11 4.76
C GLY A 101 -4.28 0.81 3.29
N ALA A 102 -3.24 0.50 2.51
CA ALA A 102 -3.39 0.35 1.06
C ALA A 102 -4.21 -0.87 0.61
N PRO A 103 -4.03 -2.09 1.16
CA PRO A 103 -4.81 -3.23 0.72
C PRO A 103 -6.34 -3.02 0.84
N PRO A 104 -6.89 -2.62 2.00
CA PRO A 104 -8.33 -2.39 2.09
C PRO A 104 -8.79 -1.20 1.24
N ALA A 105 -8.00 -0.13 1.09
CA ALA A 105 -8.35 0.99 0.23
C ALA A 105 -8.52 0.56 -1.23
N VAL A 106 -7.58 -0.24 -1.74
CA VAL A 106 -7.60 -0.76 -3.12
C VAL A 106 -8.76 -1.74 -3.33
N ILE A 107 -8.94 -2.71 -2.44
CA ILE A 107 -10.03 -3.70 -2.58
C ILE A 107 -11.40 -3.02 -2.48
N ASN A 108 -11.59 -2.07 -1.56
CA ASN A 108 -12.84 -1.32 -1.47
C ASN A 108 -13.12 -0.48 -2.73
N ALA A 109 -12.09 0.11 -3.34
CA ALA A 109 -12.23 0.85 -4.59
C ALA A 109 -12.65 -0.07 -5.75
N ILE A 110 -12.09 -1.29 -5.82
CA ILE A 110 -12.49 -2.30 -6.81
C ILE A 110 -13.93 -2.76 -6.57
N SER A 111 -14.27 -3.14 -5.33
CA SER A 111 -15.63 -3.55 -4.96
C SER A 111 -16.65 -2.47 -5.30
N ASN A 112 -16.34 -1.20 -5.00
CA ASN A 112 -17.17 -0.07 -5.38
C ASN A 112 -17.30 0.09 -6.91
N ALA A 113 -16.22 -0.06 -7.66
CA ALA A 113 -16.24 0.02 -9.12
C ALA A 113 -17.05 -1.13 -9.76
N LEU A 114 -17.11 -2.29 -9.12
CA LEU A 114 -17.85 -3.47 -9.57
C LEU A 114 -19.28 -3.56 -9.01
N GLY A 115 -19.61 -2.77 -7.98
CA GLY A 115 -20.91 -2.77 -7.32
C GLY A 115 -21.17 -3.96 -6.40
N VAL A 116 -20.12 -4.49 -5.75
CA VAL A 116 -20.18 -5.62 -4.80
C VAL A 116 -19.74 -5.24 -3.39
#